data_AF-A0A2L0F3M3-F1
#
_entry.id   AF-A0A2L0F3M3-F1
#
_cell.length_a   1.000
_cell.length_b   1.000
_cell.length_c   1.000
_cell.angle_alpha   90.00
_cell.angle_beta   90.00
_cell.angle_gamma   90.00
#
_symmetry.space_group_name_H-M   'P 1'
#
loop_
_entity.id
_entity.type
_entity.pdbx_description
1 polymer ?
#
loop_
_entity_poly.entity_id
_entity_poly.type
_entity_poly.pdbx_seq_one_letter_code
_entity_poly.pdbx_strand_id
1 'polypeptide(L)'
;MGPAWTRLLEWCAEALGATGGSAGAEGGARRRRRPLVLLALALIAGASVLLGERWGLKGLLPGVALFLLAVLATRAALDARAAVWRAAALDLEDPAQRPSAEPDPWFAPPTARVLHALAAVIDAVRRERYALALERLPYVERAALRPEEARLLDASRALLSLGLGDPARAAQQAIVALPTGIDDIDARLGRVVLAEAWKDPARIEAIDRAWRRELHAGTTSEALERLLSLSRLRLAPRALETLKPAEARELSTEAWAIGEEELAAALESRARGGVYR
;
A
#
# COMPACT_ATOMS: atom_id res chain seq x y z
N MET A 1 -26.62 10.97 6.53
CA MET A 1 -25.83 11.57 7.64
C MET A 1 -25.32 12.92 7.20
N GLY A 2 -25.40 13.93 8.06
CA GLY A 2 -24.99 15.30 7.70
C GLY A 2 -23.46 15.48 7.62
N PRO A 3 -22.97 16.46 6.84
CA PRO A 3 -21.54 16.75 6.67
C PRO A 3 -20.84 17.18 7.97
N ALA A 4 -21.60 17.66 8.97
CA ALA A 4 -21.07 18.01 10.28
C ALA A 4 -20.65 16.77 11.10
N TRP A 5 -21.41 15.67 10.99
CA TRP A 5 -21.13 14.44 11.73
C TRP A 5 -19.88 13.73 11.20
N THR A 6 -19.74 13.64 9.87
CA THR A 6 -18.55 13.04 9.24
C THR A 6 -17.29 13.84 9.54
N ARG A 7 -17.38 15.18 9.59
CA ARG A 7 -16.28 16.05 10.03
C ARG A 7 -15.91 15.83 11.49
N LEU A 8 -16.89 15.65 12.38
CA LEU A 8 -16.64 15.37 13.79
C LEU A 8 -15.86 14.05 13.97
N LEU A 9 -16.31 12.98 13.31
CA LEU A 9 -15.60 11.68 13.34
C LEU A 9 -14.17 11.80 12.82
N GLU A 10 -13.98 12.51 11.71
CA GLU A 10 -12.65 12.75 11.13
C GLU A 10 -11.76 13.53 12.11
N TRP A 11 -12.28 14.58 12.76
CA TRP A 11 -11.53 15.36 13.75
C TRP A 11 -11.15 14.54 14.98
N CYS A 12 -12.06 13.70 15.46
CA CYS A 12 -11.79 12.82 16.59
C CYS A 12 -10.69 11.80 16.28
N ALA A 13 -10.68 11.23 15.07
CA ALA A 13 -9.63 10.33 14.63
C ALA A 13 -8.30 11.07 14.35
N GLU A 14 -8.36 12.29 13.82
CA GLU A 14 -7.19 13.12 13.53
C GLU A 14 -6.48 13.58 14.82
N ALA A 15 -7.26 13.91 15.87
CA ALA A 15 -6.75 14.29 17.19
C ALA A 15 -5.90 13.20 17.84
N LEU A 16 -6.25 11.93 17.60
CA LEU A 16 -5.52 10.75 18.09
C LEU A 16 -4.45 10.26 17.10
N GLY A 17 -4.19 11.01 16.02
CA GLY A 17 -3.16 10.68 15.02
C GLY A 17 -3.54 9.59 14.03
N ALA A 18 -4.79 9.12 14.07
CA ALA A 18 -5.25 7.99 13.27
C ALA A 18 -5.53 8.34 11.81
N THR A 19 -5.65 9.60 11.40
CA THR A 19 -5.98 9.97 10.00
C THR A 19 -4.95 10.87 9.32
N GLY A 20 -3.72 10.93 9.85
CA GLY A 20 -2.63 11.70 9.21
C GLY A 20 -2.27 11.18 7.82
N GLY A 21 -2.80 11.81 6.77
CA GLY A 21 -2.38 11.67 5.37
C GLY A 21 -1.12 12.50 5.05
N SER A 22 -0.50 12.23 3.91
CA SER A 22 0.82 12.76 3.54
C SER A 22 0.89 14.30 3.45
N ALA A 23 2.04 14.83 3.85
CA ALA A 23 2.41 16.23 3.72
C ALA A 23 2.72 16.57 2.25
N GLY A 24 1.70 16.93 1.47
CA GLY A 24 1.86 17.48 0.12
C GLY A 24 0.87 18.60 -0.12
N ALA A 25 1.37 19.84 -0.23
CA ALA A 25 0.68 21.11 -0.53
C ALA A 25 -0.52 21.54 0.38
N GLU A 26 -1.45 20.65 0.72
CA GLU A 26 -2.55 20.90 1.69
C GLU A 26 -2.16 20.63 3.16
N GLY A 27 -0.99 20.02 3.37
CA GLY A 27 -0.45 19.69 4.70
C GLY A 27 -0.27 20.92 5.61
N GLY A 28 -0.08 22.12 5.05
CA GLY A 28 0.03 23.36 5.82
C GLY A 28 -1.28 23.73 6.55
N ALA A 29 -2.43 23.47 5.94
CA ALA A 29 -3.73 23.77 6.54
C ALA A 29 -4.14 22.71 7.58
N ARG A 30 -3.90 21.42 7.32
CA ARG A 30 -4.19 20.34 8.30
C ARG A 30 -3.26 20.38 9.51
N ARG A 31 -1.96 20.68 9.32
CA ARG A 31 -1.00 20.82 10.43
C ARG A 31 -1.30 22.04 11.32
N ARG A 32 -1.87 23.12 10.76
CA ARG A 32 -2.40 24.27 11.52
C ARG A 32 -3.76 23.99 12.20
N ARG A 33 -4.52 22.99 11.74
CA ARG A 33 -5.82 22.61 12.33
C ARG A 33 -5.71 21.67 13.52
N ARG A 34 -4.67 20.82 13.60
CA ARG A 34 -4.39 19.99 14.78
C ARG A 34 -4.43 20.75 16.12
N PRO A 35 -3.77 21.90 16.31
CA PRO A 35 -3.86 22.64 17.57
C PRO A 35 -5.27 23.19 17.82
N LEU A 36 -6.02 23.57 16.78
CA LEU A 36 -7.41 24.03 16.91
C LEU A 36 -8.36 22.89 17.33
N VAL A 37 -8.15 21.69 16.82
CA VAL A 37 -8.92 20.49 17.20
C VAL A 37 -8.61 20.10 18.65
N LEU A 38 -7.33 20.10 19.04
CA LEU A 38 -6.92 19.85 20.43
C LEU A 38 -7.47 20.93 21.37
N LEU A 39 -7.49 22.20 20.96
CA LEU A 39 -8.09 23.30 21.71
C LEU A 39 -9.61 23.10 21.86
N ALA A 40 -10.32 22.74 20.80
CA ALA A 40 -11.75 22.48 20.86
C ALA A 40 -12.09 21.29 21.78
N LEU A 41 -11.30 20.22 21.71
CA LEU A 41 -11.43 19.07 22.61
C LEU A 41 -11.13 19.44 24.06
N ALA A 42 -10.10 20.24 24.31
CA ALA A 42 -9.76 20.75 25.63
C ALA A 42 -10.85 21.67 26.19
N LEU A 43 -11.47 22.51 25.35
CA LEU A 43 -12.61 23.35 25.73
C LEU A 43 -13.84 22.51 26.09
N ILE A 44 -14.13 21.44 25.34
CA ILE A 44 -15.25 20.53 25.64
C ILE A 44 -14.98 19.74 26.92
N ALA A 45 -13.74 19.30 27.13
CA ALA A 45 -13.32 18.65 28.37
C ALA A 45 -13.44 19.60 29.57
N GLY A 46 -12.94 20.83 29.45
CA GLY A 46 -13.05 21.87 30.48
C GLY A 46 -14.50 22.25 30.78
N ALA A 47 -15.35 22.39 29.76
CA ALA A 47 -16.78 22.62 29.93
C ALA A 47 -17.47 21.43 30.62
N SER A 48 -17.07 20.19 30.33
CA SER A 48 -17.61 19.00 30.98
C SER A 48 -17.23 18.92 32.47
N VAL A 49 -16.01 19.36 32.83
CA VAL A 49 -15.59 19.48 34.24
C VAL A 49 -16.42 20.53 34.97
N LEU A 50 -16.59 21.71 34.39
CA LEU A 50 -17.43 22.80 34.95
C LEU A 50 -18.90 22.39 35.09
N LEU A 51 -19.44 21.67 34.10
CA LEU A 51 -20.78 21.10 34.17
C LEU A 51 -20.87 20.00 35.23
N GLY A 52 -19.80 19.22 35.41
CA GLY A 52 -19.67 18.20 36.45
C GLY A 52 -19.74 18.76 37.86
N GLU A 53 -19.09 19.91 38.11
CA GLU A 53 -19.20 20.61 39.41
C GLU A 53 -20.63 21.08 39.70
N ARG A 54 -21.37 21.48 38.67
CA ARG A 54 -22.70 22.09 38.82
C ARG A 54 -23.86 21.08 38.76
N TRP A 55 -23.68 19.93 38.10
CA TRP A 55 -24.72 18.92 37.84
C TRP A 55 -24.30 17.50 38.28
N GLY A 56 -23.18 17.35 38.98
CA GLY A 56 -22.63 16.07 39.42
C GLY A 56 -22.19 15.18 38.24
N LEU A 57 -22.22 13.85 38.43
CA LEU A 57 -21.82 12.85 37.42
C LEU A 57 -22.50 13.03 36.05
N LYS A 58 -23.71 13.60 36.00
CA LYS A 58 -24.44 13.84 34.74
C LYS A 58 -23.78 14.92 33.88
N GLY A 59 -23.06 15.87 34.48
CA GLY A 59 -22.31 16.91 33.77
C GLY A 59 -21.10 16.39 32.98
N LEU A 60 -20.61 15.19 33.31
CA LEU A 60 -19.50 14.53 32.62
C LEU A 60 -19.93 13.74 31.38
N LEU A 61 -21.24 13.48 31.20
CA LEU A 61 -21.78 12.67 30.10
C LEU A 61 -21.33 13.14 28.70
N PRO A 62 -21.31 14.45 28.37
CA PRO A 62 -20.85 14.90 27.06
C PRO A 62 -19.36 14.58 26.81
N GLY A 63 -18.52 14.74 27.84
CA GLY A 63 -17.09 14.42 27.76
C GLY A 63 -16.85 12.92 27.58
N VAL A 64 -17.55 12.08 28.33
CA VAL A 64 -17.49 10.61 28.19
C VAL A 64 -17.99 10.16 26.80
N ALA A 65 -19.11 10.70 26.34
CA ALA A 65 -19.65 10.37 25.02
C ALA A 65 -18.70 10.75 23.88
N LEU A 66 -18.08 11.93 23.96
CA LEU A 66 -17.10 12.38 22.97
C LEU A 66 -15.81 11.54 23.03
N PHE A 67 -15.34 11.17 24.22
CA PHE A 67 -14.20 10.27 24.38
C PHE A 67 -14.47 8.90 23.74
N LEU A 68 -15.63 8.29 24.04
CA LEU A 68 -16.03 7.02 23.43
C LEU A 68 -16.11 7.11 21.91
N LEU A 69 -16.70 8.18 21.38
CA LEU A 69 -16.77 8.43 19.94
C LEU A 69 -15.37 8.55 19.32
N ALA A 70 -14.43 9.21 19.98
CA ALA A 70 -13.05 9.32 19.50
C ALA A 70 -12.32 7.97 19.52
N VAL A 71 -12.51 7.16 20.55
CA VAL A 71 -11.98 5.80 20.62
C VAL A 71 -12.55 4.93 19.49
N LEU A 72 -13.86 4.97 19.26
CA LEU A 72 -14.52 4.20 18.21
C LEU A 72 -14.07 4.63 16.81
N ALA A 73 -14.03 5.93 16.52
CA ALA A 73 -13.58 6.45 15.22
C ALA A 73 -12.10 6.09 14.95
N THR A 74 -11.27 6.14 15.99
CA THR A 74 -9.85 5.77 15.89
C THR A 74 -9.68 4.28 15.63
N ARG A 75 -10.39 3.43 16.37
CA ARG A 75 -10.39 1.98 16.13
C ARG A 75 -10.82 1.66 14.71
N ALA A 76 -11.92 2.25 14.23
CA ALA A 76 -12.38 2.07 12.86
C ALA A 76 -11.31 2.45 11.82
N ALA A 77 -10.57 3.56 12.02
CA ALA A 77 -9.49 3.94 11.12
C ALA A 77 -8.28 2.98 11.17
N LEU A 78 -7.92 2.50 12.35
CA LEU A 78 -6.82 1.53 12.53
C LEU A 78 -7.20 0.17 11.95
N ASP A 79 -8.41 -0.30 12.18
CA ASP A 79 -8.95 -1.56 11.64
C ASP A 79 -9.03 -1.51 10.12
N ALA A 80 -9.44 -0.37 9.55
CA ALA A 80 -9.46 -0.16 8.10
C ALA A 80 -8.05 -0.22 7.49
N ARG A 81 -7.04 0.36 8.17
CA ARG A 81 -5.64 0.23 7.73
C ARG A 81 -5.14 -1.20 7.83
N ALA A 82 -5.43 -1.87 8.95
CA ALA A 82 -5.08 -3.27 9.11
C ALA A 82 -5.75 -4.12 8.01
N ALA A 83 -6.97 -3.80 7.60
CA ALA A 83 -7.64 -4.46 6.50
C ALA A 83 -6.93 -4.24 5.14
N VAL A 84 -6.44 -3.03 4.85
CA VAL A 84 -5.62 -2.77 3.64
C VAL A 84 -4.38 -3.66 3.61
N TRP A 85 -3.63 -3.70 4.70
CA TRP A 85 -2.40 -4.49 4.77
C TRP A 85 -2.67 -6.00 4.78
N ARG A 86 -3.74 -6.46 5.45
CA ARG A 86 -4.17 -7.87 5.36
C ARG A 86 -4.56 -8.24 3.94
N ALA A 87 -5.34 -7.40 3.26
CA ALA A 87 -5.75 -7.63 1.88
C ALA A 87 -4.56 -7.67 0.90
N ALA A 88 -3.52 -6.87 1.17
CA ALA A 88 -2.31 -6.81 0.34
C ALA A 88 -1.31 -7.94 0.65
N ALA A 89 -1.01 -8.17 1.93
CA ALA A 89 0.13 -8.97 2.38
C ALA A 89 -0.20 -10.44 2.69
N LEU A 90 -1.41 -10.75 3.14
CA LEU A 90 -1.76 -12.12 3.47
C LEU A 90 -2.01 -12.94 2.21
N ASP A 91 -1.83 -14.26 2.31
CA ASP A 91 -2.14 -15.19 1.23
C ASP A 91 -3.65 -15.16 0.89
N LEU A 92 -3.99 -15.43 -0.36
CA LEU A 92 -5.36 -15.39 -0.87
C LEU A 92 -6.25 -16.48 -0.27
N GLU A 93 -5.63 -17.54 0.26
CA GLU A 93 -6.29 -18.64 0.98
C GLU A 93 -6.57 -18.31 2.45
N ASP A 94 -5.88 -17.31 3.03
CA ASP A 94 -6.07 -16.93 4.42
C ASP A 94 -7.46 -16.30 4.64
N PRO A 95 -8.31 -16.82 5.54
CA PRO A 95 -9.61 -16.22 5.83
C PRO A 95 -9.50 -14.78 6.36
N ALA A 96 -8.41 -14.43 7.03
CA ALA A 96 -8.15 -13.09 7.55
C ALA A 96 -7.75 -12.08 6.47
N GLN A 97 -7.38 -12.54 5.26
CA GLN A 97 -7.08 -11.67 4.12
C GLN A 97 -8.32 -10.92 3.64
N ARG A 98 -9.50 -11.54 3.72
CA ARG A 98 -10.73 -10.94 3.18
C ARG A 98 -11.11 -9.70 3.99
N PRO A 99 -11.33 -8.55 3.32
CA PRO A 99 -11.81 -7.36 4.01
C PRO A 99 -13.18 -7.66 4.62
N SER A 100 -13.38 -7.17 5.85
CA SER A 100 -14.66 -7.27 6.54
C SER A 100 -15.76 -6.52 5.79
N ALA A 101 -17.02 -6.86 6.08
CA ALA A 101 -18.19 -6.16 5.56
C ALA A 101 -18.10 -4.64 5.79
N GLU A 102 -18.86 -3.88 4.99
CA GLU A 102 -18.80 -2.42 4.92
C GLU A 102 -18.77 -1.76 6.31
N PRO A 103 -17.92 -0.73 6.49
CA PRO A 103 -17.74 -0.12 7.81
C PRO A 103 -19.05 0.51 8.29
N ASP A 104 -19.31 0.41 9.60
CA ASP A 104 -20.51 0.99 10.18
C ASP A 104 -20.57 2.50 9.86
N PRO A 105 -21.55 2.95 9.07
CA PRO A 105 -21.62 4.34 8.63
C PRO A 105 -21.73 5.31 9.81
N TRP A 106 -22.24 4.88 10.96
CA TRP A 106 -22.41 5.73 12.13
C TRP A 106 -21.11 6.14 12.80
N PHE A 107 -20.10 5.27 12.76
CA PHE A 107 -18.84 5.45 13.51
C PHE A 107 -17.60 5.50 12.62
N ALA A 108 -17.73 5.15 11.34
CA ALA A 108 -16.60 5.15 10.42
C ALA A 108 -16.28 6.55 9.88
N PRO A 109 -15.09 7.11 10.21
CA PRO A 109 -14.66 8.37 9.63
C PRO A 109 -14.48 8.22 8.11
N PRO A 110 -14.60 9.32 7.33
CA PRO A 110 -14.35 9.33 5.88
C PRO A 110 -13.07 8.59 5.47
N THR A 111 -11.97 8.81 6.19
CA THR A 111 -10.69 8.12 5.93
C THR A 111 -10.81 6.59 6.06
N ALA A 112 -11.54 6.08 7.07
CA ALA A 112 -11.76 4.64 7.21
C ALA A 112 -12.55 4.07 6.04
N ARG A 113 -13.55 4.80 5.53
CA ARG A 113 -14.35 4.37 4.36
C ARG A 113 -13.49 4.26 3.10
N VAL A 114 -12.62 5.25 2.87
CA VAL A 114 -11.65 5.24 1.75
C VAL A 114 -10.69 4.06 1.87
N LEU A 115 -10.19 3.78 3.08
CA LEU A 115 -9.30 2.64 3.33
C LEU A 115 -10.00 1.29 3.13
N HIS A 116 -11.26 1.15 3.56
CA HIS A 116 -12.05 -0.04 3.26
C HIS A 116 -12.30 -0.23 1.77
N ALA A 117 -12.57 0.85 1.03
CA ALA A 117 -12.69 0.80 -0.42
C ALA A 117 -11.36 0.37 -1.07
N LEU A 118 -10.22 0.90 -0.60
CA LEU A 118 -8.90 0.48 -1.06
C LEU A 118 -8.63 -1.00 -0.79
N ALA A 119 -8.94 -1.50 0.42
CA ALA A 119 -8.78 -2.90 0.77
C ALA A 119 -9.62 -3.81 -0.14
N ALA A 120 -10.86 -3.41 -0.46
CA ALA A 120 -11.72 -4.13 -1.39
C ALA A 120 -11.19 -4.12 -2.82
N VAL A 121 -10.61 -2.99 -3.28
CA VAL A 121 -9.95 -2.92 -4.60
C VAL A 121 -8.75 -3.85 -4.66
N ILE A 122 -7.88 -3.84 -3.63
CA ILE A 122 -6.70 -4.71 -3.57
C ILE A 122 -7.11 -6.18 -3.61
N ASP A 123 -8.09 -6.59 -2.78
CA ASP A 123 -8.61 -7.96 -2.77
C ASP A 123 -9.17 -8.36 -4.15
N ALA A 124 -10.01 -7.50 -4.74
CA ALA A 124 -10.61 -7.76 -6.05
C ALA A 124 -9.56 -7.89 -7.15
N VAL A 125 -8.54 -7.03 -7.17
CA VAL A 125 -7.46 -7.07 -8.16
C VAL A 125 -6.58 -8.31 -7.98
N ARG A 126 -6.19 -8.65 -6.74
CA ARG A 126 -5.38 -9.86 -6.49
C ARG A 126 -6.13 -11.14 -6.84
N ARG A 127 -7.46 -11.17 -6.68
CA ARG A 127 -8.35 -12.27 -7.08
C ARG A 127 -8.82 -12.19 -8.55
N GLU A 128 -8.27 -11.27 -9.32
CA GLU A 128 -8.56 -11.10 -10.77
C GLU A 128 -10.03 -10.78 -11.09
N ARG A 129 -10.75 -10.20 -10.12
CA ARG A 129 -12.14 -9.71 -10.26
C ARG A 129 -12.14 -8.25 -10.71
N TYR A 130 -11.63 -7.99 -11.92
CA TYR A 130 -11.35 -6.63 -12.39
C TYR A 130 -12.60 -5.74 -12.53
N ALA A 131 -13.76 -6.32 -12.87
CA ALA A 131 -15.02 -5.58 -12.91
C ALA A 131 -15.38 -4.99 -11.54
N LEU A 132 -15.28 -5.81 -10.48
CA LEU A 132 -15.54 -5.37 -9.10
C LEU A 132 -14.52 -4.31 -8.65
N ALA A 133 -13.26 -4.46 -9.03
CA ALA A 133 -12.22 -3.47 -8.73
C ALA A 133 -12.51 -2.11 -9.40
N LEU A 134 -12.94 -2.12 -10.66
CA LEU A 134 -13.31 -0.91 -11.42
C LEU A 134 -14.49 -0.18 -10.80
N GLU A 135 -15.51 -0.92 -10.33
CA GLU A 135 -16.66 -0.33 -9.63
C GLU A 135 -16.26 0.37 -8.33
N ARG A 136 -15.26 -0.16 -7.62
CA ARG A 136 -14.84 0.34 -6.31
C ARG A 136 -13.78 1.44 -6.38
N LEU A 137 -13.02 1.54 -7.46
CA LEU A 137 -11.93 2.50 -7.63
C LEU A 137 -12.35 3.99 -7.46
N PRO A 138 -13.52 4.45 -7.94
CA PRO A 138 -13.95 5.85 -7.78
C PRO A 138 -14.14 6.29 -6.33
N TYR A 139 -14.37 5.34 -5.42
CA TYR A 139 -14.55 5.62 -3.99
C TYR A 139 -13.23 5.77 -3.23
N VAL A 140 -12.08 5.56 -3.88
CA VAL A 140 -10.77 5.69 -3.25
C VAL A 140 -10.19 7.07 -3.49
N GLU A 141 -10.37 7.97 -2.53
CA GLU A 141 -9.82 9.32 -2.57
C GLU A 141 -8.33 9.34 -2.17
N ARG A 142 -7.44 9.61 -3.14
CA ARG A 142 -5.98 9.67 -2.92
C ARG A 142 -5.58 10.64 -1.80
N ALA A 143 -6.30 11.76 -1.63
CA ALA A 143 -5.97 12.79 -0.64
C ALA A 143 -6.16 12.37 0.83
N ALA A 144 -6.87 11.24 1.06
CA ALA A 144 -7.05 10.65 2.38
C ALA A 144 -5.98 9.59 2.72
N LEU A 145 -5.17 9.18 1.74
CA LEU A 145 -4.20 8.10 1.89
C LEU A 145 -2.82 8.61 2.37
N ARG A 146 -2.12 7.75 3.11
CA ARG A 146 -0.68 7.86 3.40
C ARG A 146 0.13 7.54 2.14
N PRO A 147 1.43 7.91 2.07
CA PRO A 147 2.27 7.63 0.90
C PRO A 147 2.31 6.14 0.54
N GLU A 148 2.44 5.26 1.53
CA GLU A 148 2.45 3.80 1.36
C GLU A 148 1.10 3.27 0.83
N GLU A 149 -0.01 3.73 1.40
CA GLU A 149 -1.36 3.38 0.96
C GLU A 149 -1.64 3.88 -0.46
N ALA A 150 -1.15 5.09 -0.80
CA ALA A 150 -1.24 5.63 -2.15
C ALA A 150 -0.39 4.84 -3.16
N ARG A 151 0.78 4.32 -2.75
CA ARG A 151 1.57 3.38 -3.57
C ARG A 151 0.81 2.09 -3.83
N LEU A 152 0.13 1.52 -2.82
CA LEU A 152 -0.73 0.34 -3.01
C LEU A 152 -1.91 0.61 -3.96
N LEU A 153 -2.51 1.81 -3.91
CA LEU A 153 -3.52 2.22 -4.88
C LEU A 153 -2.95 2.26 -6.31
N ASP A 154 -1.77 2.83 -6.49
CA ASP A 154 -1.12 2.91 -7.80
C ASP A 154 -0.69 1.52 -8.32
N ALA A 155 -0.21 0.65 -7.45
CA ALA A 155 0.09 -0.75 -7.77
C ALA A 155 -1.18 -1.52 -8.16
N SER A 156 -2.29 -1.30 -7.45
CA SER A 156 -3.58 -1.91 -7.79
C SER A 156 -4.08 -1.47 -9.17
N ARG A 157 -3.86 -0.19 -9.54
CA ARG A 157 -4.17 0.32 -10.88
C ARG A 157 -3.27 -0.32 -11.95
N ALA A 158 -1.99 -0.52 -11.66
CA ALA A 158 -1.07 -1.21 -12.56
C ALA A 158 -1.50 -2.67 -12.79
N LEU A 159 -1.84 -3.39 -11.73
CA LEU A 159 -2.35 -4.77 -11.80
C LEU A 159 -3.70 -4.84 -12.54
N LEU A 160 -4.57 -3.85 -12.38
CA LEU A 160 -5.81 -3.74 -13.14
C LEU A 160 -5.52 -3.56 -14.64
N SER A 161 -4.64 -2.63 -15.02
CA SER A 161 -4.24 -2.43 -16.42
C SER A 161 -3.64 -3.71 -17.02
N LEU A 162 -2.84 -4.43 -16.24
CA LEU A 162 -2.27 -5.73 -16.63
C LEU A 162 -3.37 -6.76 -16.88
N GLY A 163 -4.33 -6.88 -15.96
CA GLY A 163 -5.47 -7.79 -16.05
C GLY A 163 -6.42 -7.49 -17.21
N LEU A 164 -6.51 -6.23 -17.61
CA LEU A 164 -7.27 -5.78 -18.78
C LEU A 164 -6.51 -5.95 -20.11
N GLY A 165 -5.28 -6.48 -20.09
CA GLY A 165 -4.51 -6.78 -21.29
C GLY A 165 -3.65 -5.63 -21.83
N ASP A 166 -3.36 -4.61 -21.01
CA ASP A 166 -2.47 -3.49 -21.38
C ASP A 166 -1.16 -3.53 -20.56
N PRO A 167 -0.20 -4.39 -20.95
CA PRO A 167 1.05 -4.56 -20.20
C PRO A 167 1.95 -3.32 -20.26
N ALA A 168 1.90 -2.54 -21.35
CA ALA A 168 2.70 -1.32 -21.50
C ALA A 168 2.24 -0.24 -20.50
N ARG A 169 0.92 -0.04 -20.38
CA ARG A 169 0.36 0.87 -19.37
C ARG A 169 0.61 0.36 -17.95
N ALA A 170 0.46 -0.95 -17.73
CA ALA A 170 0.77 -1.57 -16.45
C ALA A 170 2.22 -1.31 -16.02
N ALA A 171 3.18 -1.49 -16.93
CA ALA A 171 4.59 -1.21 -16.69
C ALA A 171 4.82 0.27 -16.32
N GLN A 172 4.25 1.20 -17.09
CA GLN A 172 4.40 2.64 -16.80
C GLN A 172 3.86 3.02 -15.42
N GLN A 173 2.71 2.49 -15.03
CA GLN A 173 2.12 2.72 -13.71
C GLN A 173 2.95 2.06 -12.59
N ALA A 174 3.44 0.84 -12.83
CA ALA A 174 4.23 0.08 -11.87
C ALA A 174 5.59 0.72 -11.56
N ILE A 175 6.25 1.36 -12.53
CA ILE A 175 7.55 2.05 -12.31
C ILE A 175 7.46 3.06 -11.15
N VAL A 176 6.33 3.78 -11.04
CA VAL A 176 6.11 4.80 -10.01
C VAL A 176 5.60 4.19 -8.70
N ALA A 177 4.85 3.09 -8.79
CA ALA A 177 4.25 2.44 -7.63
C ALA A 177 5.25 1.60 -6.81
N LEU A 178 6.21 0.96 -7.49
CA LEU A 178 7.19 0.06 -6.88
C LEU A 178 8.35 0.83 -6.23
N PRO A 179 8.88 0.36 -5.10
CA PRO A 179 8.48 -0.83 -4.34
C PRO A 179 7.22 -0.60 -3.48
N THR A 180 6.37 -1.63 -3.34
CA THR A 180 5.23 -1.61 -2.40
C THR A 180 5.56 -2.27 -1.06
N GLY A 181 6.60 -3.10 -1.00
CA GLY A 181 6.96 -3.89 0.18
C GLY A 181 6.14 -5.16 0.34
N ILE A 182 5.36 -5.53 -0.69
CA ILE A 182 4.55 -6.74 -0.75
C ILE A 182 5.11 -7.61 -1.88
N ASP A 183 5.82 -8.68 -1.52
CA ASP A 183 6.60 -9.48 -2.48
C ASP A 183 5.78 -10.00 -3.68
N ASP A 184 4.54 -10.46 -3.47
CA ASP A 184 3.70 -10.96 -4.57
C ASP A 184 3.36 -9.88 -5.60
N ILE A 185 2.99 -8.70 -5.12
CA ILE A 185 2.62 -7.55 -5.96
C ILE A 185 3.88 -7.05 -6.68
N ASP A 186 4.95 -6.92 -5.93
CA ASP A 186 6.24 -6.44 -6.38
C ASP A 186 6.86 -7.38 -7.43
N ALA A 187 6.78 -8.70 -7.24
CA ALA A 187 7.20 -9.71 -8.21
C ALA A 187 6.40 -9.59 -9.51
N ARG A 188 5.05 -9.61 -9.40
CA ARG A 188 4.16 -9.61 -10.57
C ARG A 188 4.33 -8.35 -11.41
N LEU A 189 4.31 -7.18 -10.78
CA LEU A 189 4.48 -5.90 -11.47
C LEU A 189 5.93 -5.68 -11.93
N GLY A 190 6.91 -6.06 -11.10
CA GLY A 190 8.33 -5.92 -11.43
C GLY A 190 8.72 -6.71 -12.67
N ARG A 191 8.19 -7.93 -12.84
CA ARG A 191 8.38 -8.74 -14.05
C ARG A 191 7.86 -8.04 -15.30
N VAL A 192 6.66 -7.45 -15.23
CA VAL A 192 6.05 -6.73 -16.37
C VAL A 192 6.89 -5.51 -16.76
N VAL A 193 7.36 -4.76 -15.76
CA VAL A 193 8.24 -3.61 -16.00
C VAL A 193 9.56 -4.04 -16.64
N LEU A 194 10.20 -5.08 -16.12
CA LEU A 194 11.47 -5.55 -16.69
C LEU A 194 11.31 -6.15 -18.07
N ALA A 195 10.27 -6.95 -18.30
CA ALA A 195 9.98 -7.53 -19.62
C ALA A 195 9.78 -6.44 -20.68
N GLU A 196 9.05 -5.37 -20.35
CA GLU A 196 8.83 -4.25 -21.27
C GLU A 196 10.10 -3.41 -21.49
N ALA A 197 10.91 -3.21 -20.44
CA ALA A 197 12.16 -2.45 -20.53
C ALA A 197 13.35 -3.26 -21.06
N TRP A 198 13.23 -4.58 -21.23
CA TRP A 198 14.38 -5.48 -21.38
C TRP A 198 15.28 -5.18 -22.58
N LYS A 199 14.68 -4.67 -23.65
CA LYS A 199 15.39 -4.33 -24.89
C LYS A 199 16.15 -3.00 -24.82
N ASP A 200 15.93 -2.19 -23.77
CA ASP A 200 16.55 -0.89 -23.56
C ASP A 200 17.42 -0.89 -22.29
N PRO A 201 18.74 -1.12 -22.41
CA PRO A 201 19.65 -1.13 -21.27
C PRO A 201 19.65 0.16 -20.45
N ALA A 202 19.49 1.33 -21.09
CA ALA A 202 19.49 2.61 -20.39
C ALA A 202 18.24 2.76 -19.52
N ARG A 203 17.10 2.27 -20.01
CA ARG A 203 15.86 2.22 -19.24
C ARG A 203 15.96 1.25 -18.07
N ILE A 204 16.54 0.07 -18.26
CA ILE A 204 16.79 -0.90 -17.16
C ILE A 204 17.66 -0.27 -16.08
N GLU A 205 18.75 0.41 -16.46
CA GLU A 205 19.65 1.08 -15.51
C GLU A 205 18.94 2.20 -14.74
N ALA A 206 18.07 2.97 -15.40
CA ALA A 206 17.26 4.00 -14.73
C ALA A 206 16.29 3.39 -13.71
N ILE A 207 15.63 2.29 -14.06
CA ILE A 207 14.72 1.56 -13.17
C ILE A 207 15.48 0.97 -11.98
N ASP A 208 16.62 0.31 -12.21
CA ASP A 208 17.45 -0.28 -11.15
C ASP A 208 17.89 0.79 -10.13
N ARG A 209 18.38 1.93 -10.60
CA ARG A 209 18.77 3.05 -9.72
C ARG A 209 17.58 3.65 -8.97
N ALA A 210 16.40 3.73 -9.58
CA ALA A 210 15.20 4.25 -8.93
C ALA A 210 14.75 3.33 -7.79
N TRP A 211 14.55 2.04 -8.07
CA TRP A 211 14.06 1.09 -7.08
C TRP A 211 15.07 0.81 -5.97
N ARG A 212 16.37 0.76 -6.27
CA ARG A 212 17.38 0.63 -5.21
C ARG A 212 17.34 1.78 -4.22
N ARG A 213 17.16 3.03 -4.67
CA ARG A 213 17.07 4.18 -3.75
C ARG A 213 15.91 4.02 -2.77
N GLU A 214 14.75 3.56 -3.25
CA GLU A 214 13.59 3.31 -2.39
C GLU A 214 13.80 2.11 -1.45
N LEU A 215 14.46 1.03 -1.90
CA LEU A 215 14.79 -0.11 -1.03
C LEU A 215 15.75 0.29 0.10
N HIS A 216 16.79 1.08 -0.21
CA HIS A 216 17.71 1.60 0.82
C HIS A 216 17.05 2.60 1.78
N ALA A 217 15.92 3.21 1.38
CA ALA A 217 15.14 4.10 2.23
C ALA A 217 14.28 3.35 3.27
N GLY A 218 14.32 2.01 3.29
CA GLY A 218 13.70 1.18 4.33
C GLY A 218 12.53 0.32 3.85
N THR A 219 12.24 0.27 2.55
CA THR A 219 11.26 -0.68 1.99
C THR A 219 11.98 -2.00 1.68
N THR A 220 11.46 -3.14 2.13
CA THR A 220 12.05 -4.45 1.88
C THR A 220 11.19 -5.24 0.89
N SER A 221 11.81 -5.83 -0.14
CA SER A 221 11.13 -6.66 -1.14
C SER A 221 12.15 -7.63 -1.74
N GLU A 222 12.11 -8.88 -1.31
CA GLU A 222 13.00 -9.93 -1.82
C GLU A 222 12.75 -10.17 -3.31
N ALA A 223 11.49 -10.09 -3.73
CA ALA A 223 11.10 -10.20 -5.13
C ALA A 223 11.79 -9.16 -6.01
N LEU A 224 11.79 -7.89 -5.59
CA LEU A 224 12.46 -6.84 -6.36
C LEU A 224 13.98 -6.98 -6.30
N GLU A 225 14.55 -7.38 -5.17
CA GLU A 225 15.99 -7.64 -5.09
C GLU A 225 16.45 -8.73 -6.07
N ARG A 226 15.66 -9.80 -6.24
CA ARG A 226 15.90 -10.84 -7.25
C ARG A 226 15.81 -10.27 -8.67
N LEU A 227 14.75 -9.54 -8.99
CA LEU A 227 14.56 -8.92 -10.31
C LEU A 227 15.66 -7.89 -10.64
N LEU A 228 16.09 -7.11 -9.65
CA LEU A 228 17.21 -6.17 -9.77
C LEU A 228 18.58 -6.88 -9.86
N SER A 229 18.68 -8.11 -9.37
CA SER A 229 19.88 -8.94 -9.59
C SER A 229 19.90 -9.48 -11.02
N LEU A 230 18.73 -9.86 -11.56
CA LEU A 230 18.57 -10.26 -12.95
C LEU A 230 18.89 -9.10 -13.93
N SER A 231 18.42 -7.89 -13.64
CA SER A 231 18.74 -6.70 -14.45
C SER A 231 20.25 -6.39 -14.50
N ARG A 232 20.97 -6.63 -13.40
CA ARG A 232 22.43 -6.50 -13.38
C ARG A 232 23.13 -7.52 -14.27
N LEU A 233 22.65 -8.75 -14.34
CA LEU A 233 23.21 -9.74 -15.27
C LEU A 233 23.04 -9.32 -16.72
N ARG A 234 21.93 -8.67 -17.03
CA ARG A 234 21.69 -8.10 -18.36
C ARG A 234 22.66 -6.96 -18.71
N LEU A 235 23.04 -6.15 -17.73
CA LEU A 235 23.99 -5.03 -17.89
C LEU A 235 25.45 -5.48 -17.84
N ALA A 236 25.75 -6.54 -17.09
CA ALA A 236 27.08 -7.11 -16.91
C ALA A 236 27.05 -8.64 -17.03
N PRO A 237 27.00 -9.20 -18.26
CA PRO A 237 26.84 -10.64 -18.49
C PRO A 237 27.94 -11.50 -17.85
N ARG A 238 29.15 -10.95 -17.68
CA ARG A 238 30.28 -11.64 -17.03
C ARG A 238 30.02 -12.02 -15.57
N ALA A 239 29.09 -11.34 -14.89
CA ALA A 239 28.71 -11.67 -13.52
C ALA A 239 28.02 -13.04 -13.40
N LEU A 240 27.54 -13.61 -14.51
CA LEU A 240 26.94 -14.95 -14.54
C LEU A 240 27.93 -16.05 -14.13
N GLU A 241 29.22 -15.88 -14.40
CA GLU A 241 30.24 -16.87 -14.07
C GLU A 241 30.45 -17.00 -12.55
N THR A 242 30.35 -15.89 -11.82
CA THR A 242 30.61 -15.82 -10.37
C THR A 242 29.39 -16.15 -9.51
N LEU A 243 28.22 -16.35 -10.10
CA LEU A 243 26.97 -16.65 -9.39
C LEU A 243 26.97 -18.02 -8.73
N LYS A 244 26.38 -18.13 -7.53
CA LYS A 244 26.21 -19.43 -6.88
C LYS A 244 25.13 -20.25 -7.59
N PRO A 245 25.22 -21.60 -7.58
CA PRO A 245 24.23 -22.46 -8.24
C PRO A 245 22.80 -22.28 -7.72
N ALA A 246 22.61 -22.02 -6.42
CA ALA A 246 21.28 -21.79 -5.84
C ALA A 246 20.65 -20.47 -6.34
N GLU A 247 21.40 -19.38 -6.27
CA GLU A 247 21.01 -18.05 -6.79
C GLU A 247 20.72 -18.11 -8.29
N ALA A 248 21.51 -18.87 -9.06
CA ALA A 248 21.28 -19.06 -10.50
C ALA A 248 19.95 -19.77 -10.80
N ARG A 249 19.48 -20.72 -9.96
CA ARG A 249 18.17 -21.38 -10.14
C ARG A 249 17.02 -20.40 -9.95
N GLU A 250 17.09 -19.60 -8.88
CA GLU A 250 16.06 -18.60 -8.59
C GLU A 250 15.96 -17.56 -9.70
N LEU A 251 17.11 -17.03 -10.16
CA LEU A 251 17.15 -16.08 -11.26
C LEU A 251 16.72 -16.70 -12.60
N SER A 252 16.95 -17.99 -12.81
CA SER A 252 16.44 -18.72 -13.98
C SER A 252 14.91 -18.69 -14.03
N THR A 253 14.26 -18.96 -12.91
CA THR A 253 12.79 -18.92 -12.80
C THR A 253 12.26 -17.52 -13.10
N GLU A 254 12.93 -16.47 -12.61
CA GLU A 254 12.56 -15.09 -12.91
C GLU A 254 12.79 -14.72 -14.38
N ALA A 255 13.89 -15.19 -14.98
CA ALA A 255 14.20 -15.00 -16.41
C ALA A 255 13.12 -15.62 -17.31
N TRP A 256 12.67 -16.83 -16.99
CA TRP A 256 11.52 -17.47 -17.65
C TRP A 256 10.25 -16.62 -17.50
N ALA A 257 9.99 -16.10 -16.30
CA ALA A 257 8.78 -15.34 -16.01
C ALA A 257 8.72 -13.98 -16.74
N ILE A 258 9.85 -13.40 -17.14
CA ILE A 258 9.92 -12.19 -17.97
C ILE A 258 9.98 -12.48 -19.48
N GLY A 259 10.10 -13.75 -19.88
CA GLY A 259 10.17 -14.18 -21.29
C GLY A 259 11.58 -14.22 -21.89
N GLU A 260 12.62 -14.26 -21.08
CA GLU A 260 14.03 -14.23 -21.52
C GLU A 260 14.66 -15.63 -21.50
N GLU A 261 14.29 -16.42 -22.50
CA GLU A 261 14.63 -17.85 -22.60
C GLU A 261 16.13 -18.12 -22.69
N GLU A 262 16.88 -17.30 -23.44
CA GLU A 262 18.33 -17.47 -23.60
C GLU A 262 19.08 -17.27 -22.27
N LEU A 263 18.70 -16.24 -21.51
CA LEU A 263 19.29 -15.97 -20.20
C LEU A 263 18.86 -17.04 -19.19
N ALA A 264 17.60 -17.48 -19.24
CA ALA A 264 17.10 -18.55 -18.39
C ALA A 264 17.89 -19.85 -18.62
N ALA A 265 18.11 -20.24 -19.87
CA ALA A 265 18.89 -21.43 -20.22
C ALA A 265 20.35 -21.35 -19.75
N ALA A 266 20.98 -20.17 -19.88
CA ALA A 266 22.34 -19.95 -19.37
C ALA A 266 22.42 -20.09 -17.84
N LEU A 267 21.43 -19.56 -17.13
CA LEU A 267 21.31 -19.66 -15.68
C LEU A 267 21.03 -21.10 -15.21
N GLU A 268 20.16 -21.84 -15.90
CA GLU A 268 19.94 -23.26 -15.64
C GLU A 268 21.20 -24.10 -15.84
N SER A 269 21.95 -23.83 -16.90
CA SER A 269 23.24 -24.49 -17.14
C SER A 269 24.22 -24.24 -15.98
N ARG A 270 24.32 -22.98 -15.53
CA ARG A 270 25.15 -22.59 -14.38
C ARG A 270 24.72 -23.26 -13.07
N ALA A 271 23.41 -23.41 -12.88
CA ALA A 271 22.80 -24.06 -11.73
C ALA A 271 23.03 -25.58 -11.69
N ARG A 272 23.13 -26.23 -12.86
CA ARG A 272 23.42 -27.68 -12.99
C ARG A 272 24.92 -27.97 -12.90
N GLY A 273 25.77 -27.09 -13.42
CA GLY A 273 27.23 -27.24 -13.37
C GLY A 273 27.83 -27.28 -11.95
N GLY A 274 27.09 -26.83 -10.93
CA GLY A 274 27.46 -26.95 -9.52
C GLY A 274 27.10 -28.28 -8.86
N VAL A 275 26.35 -29.17 -9.52
CA VAL A 275 25.95 -30.49 -8.98
C VAL A 275 27.00 -31.58 -9.25
N TYR A 276 27.91 -31.32 -10.20
CA TYR A 276 28.96 -32.26 -10.64
C TYR A 276 30.37 -31.89 -10.13
N ARG A 277 30.47 -31.04 -9.11
CA ARG A 277 31.69 -30.76 -8.34
C ARG A 277 31.43 -31.07 -6.88
#